data_AF-A0AAX3PGK8-F1
#
_entry.id   AF-A0AAX3PGK8-F1
#
_cell.length_a   1.000
_cell.length_b   1.000
_cell.length_c   1.000
_cell.angle_alpha   90.00
_cell.angle_beta   90.00
_cell.angle_gamma   90.00
#
_symmetry.space_group_name_H-M   'P 1'
#
loop_
_entity.id
_entity.type
_entity.pdbx_description
1 polymer ?
#
loop_
_entity_poly.entity_id
_entity_poly.type
_entity_poly.pdbx_seq_one_letter_code
_entity_poly.pdbx_strand_id
1 'polypeptide(L)'
;MSVEQTGFRDIFNFEHHLTSEGSFFIGPYRITVSKELIGGDFARSKRLVFSDTFVKKTVTEEPSCSGTWSVTAVVAEHEGLDQASVLLPDNPWLNGAYDLSVILSLLSGRHTQVGNGAKPHLLVSPGYAITSKNFFRTDPEIDWALLPFLRKAGAGEAMEAVLLAMTNSNGGVKIAMGSAALDGLNTRWYSSSGSNRYTKEVKAAVKAAGQAFKVDLEKAGVNQDLINDIMPRLSNVANESALAKLAAFLTAGSMYPENPDEETLKRLKWLNILRNSVAHSGSIRLDIAESPEASLRVAGAVALLLQDICRIYIAKYLLKIEDLGVDKAQQAVMDFFLYGTYKGQNILTEDHETYQQRLIDHYEEFGNIDL
;
A
#
# COMPACT_ATOMS: atom_id res chain seq x y z
N MET A 1 -31.44 17.15 -13.22
CA MET A 1 -30.72 18.35 -13.70
C MET A 1 -29.77 17.89 -14.77
N SER A 2 -29.98 18.30 -16.02
CA SER A 2 -29.10 17.95 -17.15
C SER A 2 -27.80 18.72 -17.00
N VAL A 3 -26.73 18.01 -16.62
CA VAL A 3 -25.38 18.54 -16.72
C VAL A 3 -25.09 18.64 -18.21
N GLU A 4 -24.81 19.85 -18.71
CA GLU A 4 -24.27 20.04 -20.04
C GLU A 4 -23.07 19.10 -20.19
N GLN A 5 -23.13 18.18 -21.16
CA GLN A 5 -21.97 17.40 -21.56
C GLN A 5 -20.98 18.37 -22.21
N THR A 6 -20.24 19.09 -21.38
CA THR A 6 -18.87 19.49 -21.71
C THR A 6 -18.20 18.19 -22.15
N GLY A 7 -17.42 18.17 -23.22
CA GLY A 7 -16.77 16.94 -23.70
C GLY A 7 -15.71 16.36 -22.75
N PHE A 8 -15.85 16.59 -21.44
CA PHE A 8 -14.93 16.33 -20.36
C PHE A 8 -15.66 15.96 -19.06
N ARG A 9 -15.02 15.16 -18.21
CA ARG A 9 -15.41 14.94 -16.80
C ARG A 9 -14.38 15.53 -15.86
N ASP A 10 -14.84 15.96 -14.69
CA ASP A 10 -13.96 16.49 -13.66
C ASP A 10 -13.12 15.36 -13.03
N ILE A 11 -11.84 15.67 -12.79
CA ILE A 11 -10.98 14.89 -11.91
C ILE A 11 -10.74 15.74 -10.66
N PHE A 12 -11.24 15.25 -9.53
CA PHE A 12 -11.04 15.88 -8.24
C PHE A 12 -9.79 15.38 -7.54
N ASN A 13 -9.07 16.28 -6.88
CA ASN A 13 -7.94 16.00 -5.99
C ASN A 13 -6.80 15.18 -6.61
N PHE A 14 -6.65 15.26 -7.93
CA PHE A 14 -5.46 14.78 -8.61
C PHE A 14 -4.34 15.81 -8.44
N GLU A 15 -3.41 15.52 -7.53
CA GLU A 15 -2.23 16.33 -7.27
C GLU A 15 -1.01 15.46 -7.39
N HIS A 16 -0.10 15.85 -8.25
CA HIS A 16 1.20 15.21 -8.36
C HIS A 16 2.25 16.21 -8.81
N HIS A 17 2.35 17.32 -8.07
CA HIS A 17 3.21 18.44 -8.42
C HIS A 17 3.00 18.94 -9.86
N LEU A 18 1.78 19.02 -10.37
CA LEU A 18 1.51 19.63 -11.67
C LEU A 18 1.59 21.16 -11.53
N THR A 19 2.55 21.82 -12.17
CA THR A 19 2.79 23.28 -12.03
C THR A 19 2.73 24.05 -13.35
N SER A 20 2.35 23.38 -14.44
CA SER A 20 2.18 23.99 -15.75
C SER A 20 0.99 23.37 -16.45
N GLU A 21 0.42 24.11 -17.39
CA GLU A 21 -0.64 23.60 -18.26
C GLU A 21 -0.12 22.45 -19.12
N GLY A 22 -1.01 21.53 -19.47
CA GLY A 22 -0.66 20.44 -20.36
C GLY A 22 -1.77 19.43 -20.53
N SER A 23 -1.56 18.49 -21.45
CA SER A 23 -2.40 17.31 -21.60
C SER A 23 -1.53 16.09 -21.82
N PHE A 24 -1.93 14.97 -21.25
CA PHE A 24 -1.25 13.67 -21.37
C PHE A 24 -2.27 12.54 -21.41
N PHE A 25 -1.83 11.33 -21.70
CA PHE A 25 -2.70 10.16 -21.75
C PHE A 25 -2.44 9.22 -20.57
N ILE A 26 -3.50 8.66 -20.01
CA ILE A 26 -3.43 7.52 -19.09
C ILE A 26 -4.32 6.43 -19.68
N GLY A 27 -3.69 5.35 -20.17
CA GLY A 27 -4.37 4.36 -20.99
C GLY A 27 -5.09 5.04 -22.17
N PRO A 28 -6.40 4.79 -22.39
CA PRO A 28 -7.16 5.41 -23.47
C PRO A 28 -7.59 6.86 -23.17
N TYR A 29 -7.35 7.37 -21.96
CA TYR A 29 -7.95 8.62 -21.50
C TYR A 29 -7.02 9.81 -21.63
N ARG A 30 -7.48 10.85 -22.33
CA ARG A 30 -6.78 12.13 -22.41
C ARG A 30 -7.11 13.00 -21.20
N ILE A 31 -6.13 13.30 -20.37
CA ILE A 31 -6.25 14.18 -19.21
C ILE A 31 -5.66 15.54 -19.54
N THR A 32 -6.33 16.61 -19.12
CA THR A 32 -5.91 18.00 -19.32
C THR A 32 -5.88 18.74 -17.98
N VAL A 33 -4.82 19.53 -17.78
CA VAL A 33 -4.65 20.44 -16.64
C VAL A 33 -4.54 21.85 -17.20
N SER A 34 -5.55 22.70 -16.93
CA SER A 34 -5.50 24.12 -17.27
C SER A 34 -4.95 24.94 -16.11
N LYS A 35 -4.50 26.18 -16.37
CA LYS A 35 -3.85 27.01 -15.35
C LYS A 35 -4.75 27.32 -14.17
N GLU A 36 -6.06 27.41 -14.39
CA GLU A 36 -7.05 27.66 -13.34
C GLU A 36 -7.19 26.49 -12.37
N LEU A 37 -6.80 25.29 -12.78
CA LEU A 37 -6.88 24.05 -11.99
C LEU A 37 -5.56 23.74 -11.24
N ILE A 38 -4.49 24.52 -11.50
CA ILE A 38 -3.19 24.38 -10.83
C ILE A 38 -3.27 24.96 -9.42
N GLY A 39 -2.72 24.23 -8.45
CA GLY A 39 -2.58 24.73 -7.07
C GLY A 39 -3.85 24.63 -6.23
N GLY A 40 -4.65 23.58 -6.47
CA GLY A 40 -5.84 23.26 -5.67
C GLY A 40 -5.58 23.20 -4.16
N ASP A 41 -6.67 23.25 -3.38
CA ASP A 41 -6.61 23.24 -1.93
C ASP A 41 -6.49 21.81 -1.39
N PHE A 42 -5.25 21.31 -1.35
CA PHE A 42 -4.97 19.94 -0.97
C PHE A 42 -4.71 19.77 0.52
N ALA A 43 -5.22 18.67 1.07
CA ALA A 43 -4.86 18.22 2.41
C ALA A 43 -3.34 17.99 2.48
N ARG A 44 -2.72 18.46 3.57
CA ARG A 44 -1.26 18.35 3.80
C ARG A 44 -0.99 18.02 5.26
N SER A 45 -0.05 17.12 5.49
CA SER A 45 0.50 16.88 6.82
C SER A 45 1.40 18.04 7.21
N LYS A 46 1.59 18.23 8.52
CA LYS A 46 2.67 19.08 9.04
C LYS A 46 3.99 18.65 8.38
N ARG A 47 4.78 19.60 7.89
CA ARG A 47 6.05 19.31 7.20
C ARG A 47 7.09 20.39 7.41
N LEU A 48 8.35 19.99 7.28
CA LEU A 48 9.46 20.92 7.14
C LEU A 48 9.66 21.25 5.66
N VAL A 49 9.82 22.54 5.36
CA VAL A 49 10.19 23.03 4.03
C VAL A 49 11.63 23.53 4.12
N PHE A 50 12.49 22.87 3.37
CA PHE A 50 13.89 23.20 3.23
C PHE A 50 14.04 24.07 1.99
N SER A 51 14.51 25.29 2.17
CA SER A 51 14.77 26.22 1.08
C SER A 51 16.20 26.71 1.16
N ASP A 52 16.82 26.82 -0.01
CA ASP A 52 18.15 27.39 -0.16
C ASP A 52 18.02 28.65 -1.01
N THR A 53 18.56 29.74 -0.48
CA THR A 53 18.84 30.93 -1.28
C THR A 53 20.35 31.10 -1.28
N PHE A 54 20.91 31.69 -2.34
CA PHE A 54 22.36 31.92 -2.49
C PHE A 54 23.09 32.51 -1.25
N VAL A 55 22.35 33.05 -0.27
CA VAL A 55 22.88 33.70 0.93
C VAL A 55 22.49 32.98 2.23
N LYS A 56 21.47 32.12 2.23
CA LYS A 56 20.96 31.50 3.45
C LYS A 56 20.16 30.23 3.17
N LYS A 57 20.52 29.15 3.88
CA LYS A 57 19.69 27.97 4.07
C LYS A 57 18.63 28.28 5.13
N THR A 58 17.36 28.04 4.81
CA THR A 58 16.26 28.24 5.75
C THR A 58 15.40 27.00 5.85
N VAL A 59 14.99 26.67 7.07
CA VAL A 59 13.97 25.65 7.34
C VAL A 59 12.74 26.34 7.91
N THR A 60 11.59 26.11 7.30
CA THR A 60 10.31 26.60 7.81
C THR A 60 9.36 25.45 8.07
N GLU A 61 8.69 25.50 9.21
CA GLU A 61 7.63 24.55 9.54
C GLU A 61 6.30 25.03 8.91
N GLU A 62 5.69 24.18 8.10
CA GLU A 62 4.33 24.39 7.59
C GLU A 62 3.34 23.54 8.39
N PRO A 63 2.26 24.13 8.94
CA PRO A 63 1.23 23.39 9.67
C PRO A 63 0.46 22.46 8.75
N SER A 64 -0.24 21.49 9.34
CA SER A 64 -1.19 20.67 8.58
C SER A 64 -2.33 21.50 8.03
N CYS A 65 -2.87 21.06 6.90
CA CYS A 65 -4.02 21.66 6.23
C CYS A 65 -5.03 20.57 5.91
N SER A 66 -6.32 20.83 6.17
CA SER A 66 -7.41 19.88 5.91
C SER A 66 -7.72 19.70 4.43
N GLY A 67 -7.46 20.72 3.61
CA GLY A 67 -7.82 20.76 2.19
C GLY A 67 -9.32 20.65 1.92
N THR A 68 -9.67 20.62 0.63
CA THR A 68 -11.04 20.44 0.13
C THR A 68 -11.05 19.62 -1.16
N TRP A 69 -12.22 19.09 -1.54
CA TRP A 69 -12.42 18.48 -2.86
C TRP A 69 -12.42 19.56 -3.94
N SER A 70 -11.29 19.66 -4.65
CA SER A 70 -11.04 20.62 -5.72
C SER A 70 -10.94 19.88 -7.05
N VAL A 71 -11.54 20.43 -8.11
CA VAL A 71 -11.26 19.97 -9.48
C VAL A 71 -9.85 20.43 -9.84
N THR A 72 -9.00 19.51 -10.25
CA THR A 72 -7.57 19.78 -10.49
C THR A 72 -7.08 19.29 -11.84
N ALA A 73 -7.90 18.50 -12.53
CA ALA A 73 -7.75 18.15 -13.91
C ALA A 73 -9.12 17.80 -14.50
N VAL A 74 -9.19 17.62 -15.81
CA VAL A 74 -10.35 17.08 -16.51
C VAL A 74 -9.92 15.95 -17.43
N VAL A 75 -10.78 14.95 -17.61
CA VAL A 75 -10.59 13.86 -18.58
C VAL A 75 -11.54 14.04 -19.75
N ALA A 76 -11.06 13.91 -20.98
CA ALA A 76 -11.91 13.92 -22.16
C ALA A 76 -12.91 12.77 -22.11
N GLU A 77 -14.14 13.04 -22.53
CA GLU A 77 -15.21 12.03 -22.57
C GLU A 77 -14.78 10.84 -23.45
N HIS A 78 -15.01 9.63 -22.94
CA HIS A 78 -14.64 8.40 -23.61
C HIS A 78 -15.63 7.29 -23.22
N GLU A 79 -16.05 6.46 -24.18
CA GLU A 79 -17.07 5.40 -23.96
C GLU A 79 -16.71 4.48 -22.79
N GLY A 80 -15.42 4.17 -22.63
CA GLY A 80 -14.90 3.34 -21.55
C GLY A 80 -15.15 3.89 -20.14
N LEU A 81 -15.40 5.19 -19.96
CA LEU A 81 -15.65 5.77 -18.64
C LEU A 81 -16.99 5.32 -18.03
N ASP A 82 -17.97 4.99 -18.86
CA ASP A 82 -19.30 4.53 -18.43
C ASP A 82 -19.48 3.01 -18.49
N GLN A 83 -18.56 2.30 -19.15
CA GLN A 83 -18.57 0.85 -19.16
C GLN A 83 -18.35 0.32 -17.75
N ALA A 84 -18.89 -0.87 -17.47
CA ALA A 84 -18.71 -1.55 -16.18
C ALA A 84 -17.22 -1.65 -15.84
N SER A 85 -16.89 -1.45 -14.56
CA SER A 85 -15.51 -1.52 -14.06
C SER A 85 -14.87 -2.85 -14.46
N VAL A 86 -13.66 -2.80 -15.02
CA VAL A 86 -12.87 -3.99 -15.32
C VAL A 86 -12.24 -4.54 -14.05
N LEU A 87 -11.91 -3.68 -13.08
CA LEU A 87 -11.29 -4.09 -11.82
C LEU A 87 -12.30 -4.73 -10.85
N LEU A 88 -13.54 -4.22 -10.81
CA LEU A 88 -14.60 -4.61 -9.88
C LEU A 88 -15.96 -4.81 -10.59
N PRO A 89 -16.05 -5.69 -11.60
CA PRO A 89 -17.27 -5.85 -12.41
C PRO A 89 -18.45 -6.47 -11.66
N ASP A 90 -18.19 -7.12 -10.51
CA ASP A 90 -19.23 -7.68 -9.65
C ASP A 90 -19.96 -6.59 -8.85
N ASN A 91 -19.45 -5.34 -8.88
CA ASN A 91 -20.10 -4.19 -8.29
C ASN A 91 -20.80 -3.35 -9.40
N PRO A 92 -22.14 -3.41 -9.50
CA PRO A 92 -22.88 -2.77 -10.60
C PRO A 92 -22.89 -1.23 -10.54
N TRP A 93 -22.39 -0.65 -9.44
CA TRP A 93 -22.31 0.80 -9.27
C TRP A 93 -20.95 1.38 -9.70
N LEU A 94 -20.00 0.52 -10.10
CA LEU A 94 -18.66 0.94 -10.50
C LEU A 94 -18.46 0.82 -12.02
N ASN A 95 -17.75 1.80 -12.58
CA ASN A 95 -17.50 1.94 -14.01
C ASN A 95 -16.02 2.26 -14.30
N GLY A 96 -15.67 2.45 -15.58
CA GLY A 96 -14.29 2.77 -15.97
C GLY A 96 -13.77 4.10 -15.41
N ALA A 97 -14.64 5.07 -15.11
CA ALA A 97 -14.25 6.28 -14.37
C ALA A 97 -13.81 5.96 -12.94
N TYR A 98 -14.43 4.97 -12.28
CA TYR A 98 -13.96 4.47 -10.99
C TYR A 98 -12.60 3.76 -11.11
N ASP A 99 -12.40 2.94 -12.14
CA ASP A 99 -11.08 2.30 -12.40
C ASP A 99 -9.97 3.35 -12.52
N LEU A 100 -10.22 4.42 -13.27
CA LEU A 100 -9.30 5.56 -13.37
C LEU A 100 -9.09 6.25 -12.01
N SER A 101 -10.16 6.44 -11.23
CA SER A 101 -10.10 7.06 -9.89
C SER A 101 -9.17 6.29 -8.96
N VAL A 102 -9.30 4.97 -8.88
CA VAL A 102 -8.49 4.14 -7.97
C VAL A 102 -7.04 4.05 -8.42
N ILE A 103 -6.76 3.98 -9.73
CA ILE A 103 -5.39 3.98 -10.26
C ILE A 103 -4.70 5.32 -10.00
N LEU A 104 -5.37 6.43 -10.30
CA LEU A 104 -4.83 7.77 -10.00
C LEU A 104 -4.58 7.94 -8.50
N SER A 105 -5.50 7.44 -7.68
CA SER A 105 -5.36 7.53 -6.23
C SER A 105 -4.17 6.73 -5.72
N LEU A 106 -4.00 5.51 -6.21
CA LEU A 106 -2.87 4.63 -5.88
C LEU A 106 -1.53 5.31 -6.16
N LEU A 107 -1.37 5.90 -7.34
CA LEU A 107 -0.10 6.45 -7.82
C LEU A 107 0.22 7.81 -7.17
N SER A 108 -0.74 8.74 -7.17
CA SER A 108 -0.60 10.08 -6.57
C SER A 108 -0.54 10.02 -5.03
N GLY A 109 -1.02 8.93 -4.44
CA GLY A 109 -1.13 8.83 -2.99
C GLY A 109 -2.26 9.66 -2.41
N ARG A 110 -3.15 10.23 -3.22
CA ARG A 110 -4.32 11.01 -2.76
C ARG A 110 -5.60 10.27 -3.08
N HIS A 111 -6.69 10.65 -2.44
CA HIS A 111 -8.00 10.24 -2.92
C HIS A 111 -8.37 11.11 -4.12
N THR A 112 -8.33 10.50 -5.30
CA THR A 112 -8.75 11.10 -6.57
C THR A 112 -10.08 10.52 -6.99
N GLN A 113 -10.96 11.34 -7.56
CA GLN A 113 -12.23 10.88 -8.12
C GLN A 113 -12.45 11.48 -9.50
N VAL A 114 -12.92 10.65 -10.44
CA VAL A 114 -13.38 11.06 -11.76
C VAL A 114 -14.90 11.04 -11.79
N GLY A 115 -15.54 12.14 -12.18
CA GLY A 115 -17.01 12.19 -12.23
C GLY A 115 -17.60 13.53 -12.67
N ASN A 116 -18.94 13.58 -12.72
CA ASN A 116 -19.70 14.71 -13.27
C ASN A 116 -20.14 15.70 -12.17
N GLY A 117 -19.18 16.33 -11.49
CA GLY A 117 -19.43 17.50 -10.65
C GLY A 117 -19.94 17.27 -9.22
N ALA A 118 -20.31 16.05 -8.82
CA ALA A 118 -20.68 15.75 -7.44
C ALA A 118 -19.44 15.49 -6.58
N LYS A 119 -19.18 16.37 -5.60
CA LYS A 119 -18.09 16.19 -4.63
C LYS A 119 -18.36 14.92 -3.80
N PRO A 120 -17.36 14.05 -3.58
CA PRO A 120 -17.56 12.86 -2.77
C PRO A 120 -17.73 13.24 -1.30
N HIS A 121 -18.53 12.43 -0.59
CA HIS A 121 -18.80 12.55 0.85
C HIS A 121 -17.69 11.92 1.72
N LEU A 122 -16.43 12.00 1.27
CA LEU A 122 -15.29 11.40 1.96
C LEU A 122 -14.33 12.49 2.44
N LEU A 123 -13.60 12.20 3.53
CA LEU A 123 -12.58 13.11 4.01
C LEU A 123 -11.38 13.12 3.05
N VAL A 124 -10.83 14.31 2.84
CA VAL A 124 -9.56 14.48 2.13
C VAL A 124 -8.43 14.12 3.08
N SER A 125 -7.39 13.46 2.58
CA SER A 125 -6.19 13.14 3.37
C SER A 125 -4.93 13.65 2.68
N PRO A 126 -3.88 13.98 3.46
CA PRO A 126 -2.56 14.20 2.91
C PRO A 126 -2.12 13.00 2.08
N GLY A 127 -1.65 13.27 0.87
CA GLY A 127 -1.16 12.21 0.00
C GLY A 127 0.34 12.01 0.09
N TYR A 128 0.76 10.76 -0.06
CA TYR A 128 2.16 10.41 -0.25
C TYR A 128 2.29 9.62 -1.54
N ALA A 129 2.71 10.28 -2.62
CA ALA A 129 2.83 9.62 -3.92
C ALA A 129 3.90 8.53 -3.91
N ILE A 130 3.69 7.48 -4.71
CA ILE A 130 4.72 6.45 -4.95
C ILE A 130 5.45 6.66 -6.27
N THR A 131 4.98 7.54 -7.14
CA THR A 131 5.69 7.90 -8.38
C THR A 131 6.49 9.18 -8.21
N SER A 132 7.49 9.39 -9.06
CA SER A 132 8.33 10.58 -9.09
C SER A 132 7.53 11.80 -9.50
N LYS A 133 7.90 12.99 -9.03
CA LYS A 133 7.17 14.26 -9.27
C LYS A 133 6.88 14.57 -10.75
N ASN A 134 7.62 13.96 -11.67
CA ASN A 134 7.47 14.18 -13.11
C ASN A 134 6.68 13.08 -13.83
N PHE A 135 6.31 11.98 -13.16
CA PHE A 135 5.66 10.83 -13.80
C PHE A 135 4.47 11.22 -14.69
N PHE A 136 3.52 12.00 -14.17
CA PHE A 136 2.36 12.46 -14.94
C PHE A 136 2.63 13.65 -15.87
N ARG A 137 3.84 14.22 -15.88
CA ARG A 137 4.18 15.40 -16.69
C ARG A 137 4.83 15.06 -18.03
N THR A 138 5.59 13.98 -18.08
CA THR A 138 6.46 13.60 -19.22
C THR A 138 5.96 12.36 -19.96
N ASP A 139 4.63 12.23 -20.09
CA ASP A 139 3.94 11.10 -20.73
C ASP A 139 3.92 9.82 -19.88
N PRO A 140 2.96 9.66 -18.96
CA PRO A 140 2.86 8.47 -18.13
C PRO A 140 2.45 7.25 -18.96
N GLU A 141 3.24 6.18 -18.92
CA GLU A 141 2.91 4.91 -19.57
C GLU A 141 2.14 4.01 -18.60
N ILE A 142 0.82 3.89 -18.80
CA ILE A 142 -0.05 2.97 -18.07
C ILE A 142 -0.82 2.13 -19.09
N ASP A 143 -0.46 0.86 -19.22
CA ASP A 143 -1.12 -0.06 -20.15
C ASP A 143 -2.47 -0.54 -19.60
N TRP A 144 -3.54 0.01 -20.17
CA TRP A 144 -4.92 -0.33 -19.80
C TRP A 144 -5.29 -1.79 -20.13
N ALA A 145 -4.55 -2.45 -21.03
CA ALA A 145 -4.74 -3.87 -21.32
C ALA A 145 -4.39 -4.79 -20.13
N LEU A 146 -3.69 -4.26 -19.11
CA LEU A 146 -3.34 -5.01 -17.90
C LEU A 146 -4.49 -5.10 -16.89
N LEU A 147 -5.57 -4.32 -17.01
CA LEU A 147 -6.66 -4.33 -16.02
C LEU A 147 -7.28 -5.71 -15.75
N PRO A 148 -7.52 -6.59 -16.76
CA PRO A 148 -7.99 -7.95 -16.50
C PRO A 148 -7.00 -8.79 -15.67
N PHE A 149 -5.68 -8.58 -15.87
CA PHE A 149 -4.65 -9.24 -15.07
C PHE A 149 -4.64 -8.73 -13.63
N LEU A 150 -4.78 -7.41 -13.45
CA LEU A 150 -4.95 -6.78 -12.13
C LEU A 150 -6.17 -7.35 -11.39
N ARG A 151 -7.33 -7.44 -12.05
CA ARG A 151 -8.54 -8.06 -11.48
C ARG A 151 -8.25 -9.50 -11.03
N LYS A 152 -7.63 -10.31 -11.87
CA LYS A 152 -7.28 -11.70 -11.52
C LYS A 152 -6.36 -11.75 -10.30
N ALA A 153 -5.42 -10.83 -10.18
CA ALA A 153 -4.53 -10.69 -9.03
C ALA A 153 -5.21 -10.13 -7.76
N GLY A 154 -6.47 -9.70 -7.83
CA GLY A 154 -7.21 -9.09 -6.70
C GLY A 154 -6.79 -7.66 -6.42
N ALA A 155 -6.24 -6.98 -7.43
CA ALA A 155 -5.76 -5.62 -7.27
C ALA A 155 -6.91 -4.63 -7.09
N GLY A 156 -8.09 -4.85 -7.68
CA GLY A 156 -9.23 -3.95 -7.54
C GLY A 156 -9.62 -3.71 -6.08
N GLU A 157 -9.90 -4.80 -5.36
CA GLU A 157 -10.26 -4.77 -3.94
C GLU A 157 -9.08 -4.26 -3.08
N ALA A 158 -7.84 -4.61 -3.45
CA ALA A 158 -6.66 -4.14 -2.76
C ALA A 158 -6.44 -2.62 -2.92
N MET A 159 -6.69 -2.06 -4.11
CA MET A 159 -6.61 -0.61 -4.36
C MET A 159 -7.67 0.15 -3.55
N GLU A 160 -8.90 -0.37 -3.49
CA GLU A 160 -9.97 0.22 -2.67
C GLU A 160 -9.61 0.20 -1.17
N ALA A 161 -9.12 -0.93 -0.67
CA ALA A 161 -8.67 -1.03 0.72
C ALA A 161 -7.48 -0.09 1.02
N VAL A 162 -6.51 0.02 0.11
CA VAL A 162 -5.40 0.98 0.23
C VAL A 162 -5.92 2.43 0.27
N LEU A 163 -6.88 2.77 -0.60
CA LEU A 163 -7.51 4.08 -0.64
C LEU A 163 -8.20 4.44 0.69
N LEU A 164 -8.92 3.48 1.28
CA LEU A 164 -9.52 3.63 2.61
C LEU A 164 -8.47 3.76 3.72
N ALA A 165 -7.35 3.03 3.63
CA ALA A 165 -6.24 3.18 4.56
C ALA A 165 -5.63 4.59 4.47
N MET A 166 -5.38 5.09 3.25
CA MET A 166 -4.76 6.40 3.03
C MET A 166 -5.62 7.53 3.59
N THR A 167 -6.94 7.44 3.38
CA THR A 167 -7.91 8.50 3.73
C THR A 167 -8.31 8.55 5.20
N ASN A 168 -8.05 7.49 5.96
CA ASN A 168 -8.41 7.45 7.37
C ASN A 168 -7.33 8.05 8.27
N SER A 169 -7.71 8.79 9.31
CA SER A 169 -6.79 9.33 10.32
C SER A 169 -6.46 8.32 11.43
N ASN A 170 -7.26 7.28 11.61
CA ASN A 170 -7.08 6.27 12.66
C ASN A 170 -6.03 5.23 12.25
N GLY A 171 -4.95 5.09 13.03
CA GLY A 171 -3.87 4.14 12.77
C GLY A 171 -4.32 2.67 12.76
N GLY A 172 -5.29 2.29 13.59
CA GLY A 172 -5.89 0.96 13.57
C GLY A 172 -6.61 0.66 12.26
N VAL A 173 -7.38 1.61 11.73
CA VAL A 173 -8.03 1.47 10.42
C VAL A 173 -6.99 1.37 9.29
N LYS A 174 -5.92 2.18 9.36
CA LYS A 174 -4.80 2.08 8.39
C LYS A 174 -4.20 0.68 8.35
N ILE A 175 -3.91 0.11 9.52
CA ILE A 175 -3.37 -1.26 9.62
C ILE A 175 -4.39 -2.28 9.14
N ALA A 176 -5.67 -2.18 9.53
CA ALA A 176 -6.71 -3.11 9.13
C ALA A 176 -6.89 -3.15 7.61
N MET A 177 -7.06 -1.98 6.98
CA MET A 177 -7.30 -1.87 5.55
C MET A 177 -6.04 -2.21 4.73
N GLY A 178 -4.86 -1.76 5.18
CA GLY A 178 -3.59 -2.18 4.58
C GLY A 178 -3.34 -3.70 4.70
N SER A 179 -3.77 -4.31 5.81
CA SER A 179 -3.69 -5.77 5.99
C SER A 179 -4.62 -6.51 5.05
N ALA A 180 -5.86 -6.05 4.90
CA ALA A 180 -6.84 -6.63 3.98
C ALA A 180 -6.35 -6.57 2.53
N ALA A 181 -5.79 -5.43 2.11
CA ALA A 181 -5.19 -5.27 0.79
C ALA A 181 -4.03 -6.27 0.56
N LEU A 182 -3.11 -6.35 1.52
CA LEU A 182 -1.96 -7.24 1.43
C LEU A 182 -2.37 -8.72 1.45
N ASP A 183 -3.36 -9.11 2.25
CA ASP A 183 -3.86 -10.49 2.27
C ASP A 183 -4.52 -10.89 0.97
N GLY A 184 -5.29 -9.97 0.34
CA GLY A 184 -5.87 -10.18 -0.98
C GLY A 184 -4.80 -10.45 -2.03
N LEU A 185 -3.79 -9.60 -2.10
CA LEU A 185 -2.67 -9.72 -3.06
C LEU A 185 -1.82 -10.96 -2.79
N ASN A 186 -1.36 -11.14 -1.54
CA ASN A 186 -0.49 -12.23 -1.13
C ASN A 186 -1.16 -13.60 -1.36
N THR A 187 -2.43 -13.75 -0.97
CA THR A 187 -3.15 -15.03 -1.10
C THR A 187 -3.30 -15.44 -2.57
N ARG A 188 -3.68 -14.48 -3.44
CA ARG A 188 -3.84 -14.76 -4.88
C ARG A 188 -2.50 -14.97 -5.58
N TRP A 189 -1.48 -14.18 -5.24
CA TRP A 189 -0.12 -14.38 -5.73
C TRP A 189 0.39 -15.78 -5.34
N TYR A 190 0.33 -16.14 -4.06
CA TYR A 190 0.84 -17.41 -3.56
C TYR A 190 0.12 -18.62 -4.16
N SER A 191 -1.18 -18.48 -4.43
CA SER A 191 -1.97 -19.53 -5.10
C SER A 191 -1.59 -19.73 -6.57
N SER A 192 -0.99 -18.73 -7.22
CA SER A 192 -0.65 -18.75 -8.64
C SER A 192 0.86 -18.84 -8.93
N SER A 193 1.72 -18.50 -7.97
CA SER A 193 3.18 -18.46 -8.12
C SER A 193 3.85 -19.83 -8.12
N GLY A 194 3.15 -20.87 -7.67
CA GLY A 194 3.75 -22.18 -7.43
C GLY A 194 4.71 -22.22 -6.23
N SER A 195 4.79 -21.15 -5.42
CA SER A 195 5.66 -21.09 -4.24
C SER A 195 5.26 -22.04 -3.12
N ASN A 196 4.05 -22.63 -3.19
CA ASN A 196 3.58 -23.57 -2.18
C ASN A 196 4.32 -24.91 -2.26
N ARG A 197 5.21 -25.14 -1.27
CA ARG A 197 5.95 -26.39 -1.13
C ARG A 197 5.06 -27.59 -0.76
N TYR A 198 3.86 -27.35 -0.22
CA TYR A 198 2.89 -28.39 0.11
C TYR A 198 1.94 -28.64 -1.06
N THR A 199 2.44 -29.40 -2.04
CA THR A 199 1.65 -29.83 -3.21
C THR A 199 0.48 -30.74 -2.80
N LYS A 200 -0.42 -31.05 -3.74
CA LYS A 200 -1.54 -31.98 -3.50
C LYS A 200 -1.03 -33.35 -3.02
N GLU A 201 0.09 -33.80 -3.58
CA GLU A 201 0.74 -35.06 -3.27
C GLU A 201 1.31 -35.05 -1.85
N VAL A 202 2.01 -33.99 -1.46
CA VAL A 202 2.53 -33.82 -0.10
C VAL A 202 1.39 -33.80 0.91
N LYS A 203 0.32 -33.04 0.64
CA LYS A 203 -0.87 -33.00 1.51
C LYS A 203 -1.55 -34.36 1.65
N ALA A 204 -1.63 -35.13 0.56
CA ALA A 204 -2.16 -36.48 0.59
C ALA A 204 -1.29 -37.43 1.43
N ALA A 205 0.04 -37.34 1.29
CA ALA A 205 0.99 -38.14 2.07
C ALA A 205 0.91 -37.82 3.57
N VAL A 206 0.87 -36.53 3.95
CA VAL A 206 0.71 -36.11 5.36
C VAL A 206 -0.64 -36.56 5.91
N LYS A 207 -1.72 -36.48 5.12
CA LYS A 207 -3.04 -36.99 5.54
C LYS A 207 -3.01 -38.50 5.80
N ALA A 208 -2.36 -39.27 4.92
CA ALA A 208 -2.21 -40.72 5.09
C ALA A 208 -1.38 -41.06 6.34
N ALA A 209 -0.26 -40.36 6.55
CA ALA A 209 0.57 -40.50 7.74
C ALA A 209 -0.19 -40.15 9.03
N GLY A 210 -0.99 -39.08 9.01
CA GLY A 210 -1.85 -38.70 10.13
C GLY A 210 -2.90 -39.77 10.44
N GLN A 211 -3.49 -40.38 9.43
CA GLN A 211 -4.45 -41.48 9.63
C GLN A 211 -3.78 -42.72 10.21
N ALA A 212 -2.57 -43.08 9.76
CA ALA A 212 -1.80 -44.17 10.33
C ALA A 212 -1.44 -43.90 11.80
N PHE A 213 -0.98 -42.68 12.11
CA PHE A 213 -0.67 -42.26 13.47
C PHE A 213 -1.90 -42.33 14.40
N LYS A 214 -3.09 -41.93 13.92
CA LYS A 214 -4.34 -42.09 14.68
C LYS A 214 -4.59 -43.55 15.06
N VAL A 215 -4.43 -44.47 14.11
CA VAL A 215 -4.61 -45.92 14.34
C VAL A 215 -3.61 -46.44 15.38
N ASP A 216 -2.37 -45.96 15.36
CA ASP A 216 -1.36 -46.36 16.35
C ASP A 216 -1.68 -45.83 17.76
N LEU A 217 -2.20 -44.61 17.88
CA LEU A 217 -2.69 -44.07 19.16
C LEU A 217 -3.87 -44.88 19.72
N GLU A 218 -4.83 -45.24 18.87
CA GLU A 218 -5.98 -46.07 19.25
C GLU A 218 -5.52 -47.44 19.75
N LYS A 219 -4.57 -48.09 19.06
CA LYS A 219 -3.99 -49.38 19.47
C LYS A 219 -3.19 -49.29 20.77
N ALA A 220 -2.52 -48.16 21.00
CA ALA A 220 -1.77 -47.91 22.23
C ALA A 220 -2.68 -47.62 23.45
N GLY A 221 -4.01 -47.60 23.26
CA GLY A 221 -4.97 -47.34 24.33
C GLY A 221 -5.01 -45.88 24.78
N VAL A 222 -4.57 -44.95 23.93
CA VAL A 222 -4.64 -43.51 24.23
C VAL A 222 -6.11 -43.09 24.30
N ASN A 223 -6.44 -42.27 25.29
CA ASN A 223 -7.78 -41.77 25.51
C ASN A 223 -8.33 -41.04 24.26
N GLN A 224 -9.59 -41.30 23.91
CA GLN A 224 -10.21 -40.77 22.69
C GLN A 224 -10.29 -39.23 22.65
N ASP A 225 -10.44 -38.57 23.80
CA ASP A 225 -10.47 -37.11 23.89
C ASP A 225 -9.09 -36.51 23.58
N LEU A 226 -8.01 -37.18 24.02
CA LEU A 226 -6.64 -36.78 23.65
C LEU A 226 -6.38 -36.97 22.16
N ILE A 227 -6.84 -38.09 21.58
CA ILE A 227 -6.73 -38.31 20.13
C ILE A 227 -7.48 -37.20 19.38
N ASN A 228 -8.69 -36.84 19.83
CA ASN A 228 -9.49 -35.79 19.23
C ASN A 228 -8.87 -34.38 19.37
N ASP A 229 -8.05 -34.12 20.40
CA ASP A 229 -7.28 -32.86 20.52
C ASP A 229 -6.01 -32.85 19.66
N ILE A 230 -5.32 -33.99 19.53
CA ILE A 230 -4.06 -34.10 18.79
C ILE A 230 -4.30 -34.05 17.27
N MET A 231 -5.26 -34.83 16.77
CA MET A 231 -5.45 -35.04 15.33
C MET A 231 -5.73 -33.75 14.51
N PRO A 232 -6.54 -32.78 14.99
CA PRO A 232 -6.73 -31.51 14.30
C PRO A 232 -5.43 -30.72 14.12
N ARG A 233 -4.48 -30.79 15.06
CA ARG A 233 -3.21 -30.05 14.98
C ARG A 233 -2.31 -30.60 13.88
N LEU A 234 -2.38 -31.90 13.60
CA LEU A 234 -1.64 -32.55 12.52
C LEU A 234 -2.11 -32.11 11.13
N SER A 235 -3.38 -31.72 10.99
CA SER A 235 -3.91 -31.22 9.72
C SER A 235 -3.25 -29.92 9.24
N ASN A 236 -2.68 -29.16 10.19
CA ASN A 236 -1.95 -27.91 9.92
C ASN A 236 -0.47 -28.12 9.57
N VAL A 237 0.08 -29.32 9.78
CA VAL A 237 1.48 -29.63 9.49
C VAL A 237 1.78 -29.53 7.99
N ALA A 238 0.78 -29.77 7.14
CA ALA A 238 0.90 -29.67 5.68
C ALA A 238 0.49 -28.29 5.12
N ASN A 239 0.51 -27.24 5.94
CA ASN A 239 0.19 -25.89 5.52
C ASN A 239 1.37 -24.96 5.79
N GLU A 240 1.75 -24.18 4.76
CA GLU A 240 2.74 -23.13 4.94
C GLU A 240 2.20 -22.04 5.86
N SER A 241 3.02 -21.58 6.80
CA SER A 241 2.64 -20.55 7.76
C SER A 241 2.38 -19.23 7.03
N ALA A 242 1.45 -18.41 7.55
CA ALA A 242 1.17 -17.09 6.99
C ALA A 242 2.43 -16.22 6.88
N LEU A 243 3.34 -16.35 7.86
CA LEU A 243 4.63 -15.66 7.88
C LEU A 243 5.54 -16.09 6.72
N ALA A 244 5.61 -17.40 6.43
CA ALA A 244 6.42 -17.91 5.33
C ALA A 244 5.86 -17.49 3.95
N LYS A 245 4.54 -17.51 3.79
CA LYS A 245 3.89 -17.01 2.56
C LYS A 245 4.19 -15.53 2.35
N LEU A 246 4.10 -14.74 3.41
CA LEU A 246 4.39 -13.32 3.38
C LEU A 246 5.85 -13.04 3.06
N ALA A 247 6.80 -13.77 3.67
CA ALA A 247 8.21 -13.67 3.34
C ALA A 247 8.44 -13.94 1.84
N ALA A 248 7.88 -15.05 1.33
CA ALA A 248 8.02 -15.42 -0.08
C ALA A 248 7.45 -14.35 -1.02
N PHE A 249 6.29 -13.77 -0.70
CA PHE A 249 5.68 -12.69 -1.47
C PHE A 249 6.58 -11.45 -1.51
N LEU A 250 7.08 -11.02 -0.34
CA LEU A 250 7.94 -9.85 -0.25
C LEU A 250 9.30 -10.07 -0.93
N THR A 251 9.89 -11.25 -0.80
CA THR A 251 11.14 -11.60 -1.50
C THR A 251 10.95 -11.59 -3.01
N ALA A 252 9.86 -12.17 -3.52
CA ALA A 252 9.54 -12.14 -4.95
C ALA A 252 9.30 -10.70 -5.47
N GLY A 253 8.78 -9.83 -4.62
CA GLY A 253 8.62 -8.40 -4.87
C GLY A 253 9.85 -7.56 -4.56
N SER A 254 11.04 -8.16 -4.35
CA SER A 254 12.29 -7.47 -3.98
C SER A 254 12.12 -6.45 -2.85
N MET A 255 11.25 -6.76 -1.89
CA MET A 255 10.90 -5.95 -0.71
C MET A 255 11.36 -6.63 0.60
N TYR A 256 12.00 -7.79 0.51
CA TYR A 256 12.55 -8.54 1.64
C TYR A 256 13.78 -9.33 1.17
N PRO A 257 14.86 -9.43 1.96
CA PRO A 257 16.07 -10.11 1.52
C PRO A 257 15.86 -11.63 1.39
N GLU A 258 16.61 -12.26 0.48
CA GLU A 258 16.57 -13.72 0.29
C GLU A 258 17.12 -14.50 1.49
N ASN A 259 18.12 -13.92 2.18
CA ASN A 259 18.80 -14.52 3.31
C ASN A 259 18.68 -13.60 4.54
N PRO A 260 17.52 -13.57 5.22
CA PRO A 260 17.31 -12.70 6.37
C PRO A 260 18.10 -13.17 7.60
N ASP A 261 18.70 -12.24 8.32
CA ASP A 261 19.25 -12.48 9.65
C ASP A 261 18.16 -12.48 10.74
N GLU A 262 18.55 -12.69 12.00
CA GLU A 262 17.61 -12.78 13.11
C GLU A 262 16.81 -11.48 13.32
N GLU A 263 17.45 -10.31 13.19
CA GLU A 263 16.79 -9.02 13.33
C GLU A 263 15.82 -8.75 12.17
N THR A 264 16.17 -9.13 10.95
CA THR A 264 15.30 -9.06 9.78
C THR A 264 14.06 -9.96 9.95
N LEU A 265 14.23 -11.18 10.48
CA LEU A 265 13.13 -12.08 10.81
C LEU A 265 12.24 -11.52 11.93
N LYS A 266 12.83 -10.86 12.93
CA LYS A 266 12.11 -10.19 14.02
C LYS A 266 11.21 -9.07 13.49
N ARG A 267 11.70 -8.25 12.56
CA ARG A 267 10.91 -7.17 11.93
C ARG A 267 9.74 -7.70 11.09
N LEU A 268 9.94 -8.82 10.37
CA LEU A 268 8.84 -9.51 9.69
C LEU A 268 7.79 -10.03 10.68
N LYS A 269 8.20 -10.58 11.83
CA LYS A 269 7.28 -11.01 12.89
C LYS A 269 6.50 -9.83 13.46
N TRP A 270 7.11 -8.67 13.68
CA TRP A 270 6.41 -7.46 14.14
C TRP A 270 5.29 -7.05 13.20
N LEU A 271 5.58 -6.97 11.90
CA LEU A 271 4.58 -6.68 10.89
C LEU A 271 3.42 -7.70 10.97
N ASN A 272 3.72 -9.00 11.01
CA ASN A 272 2.68 -10.03 11.10
C ASN A 272 1.86 -9.97 12.40
N ILE A 273 2.49 -9.71 13.55
CA ILE A 273 1.80 -9.59 14.84
C ILE A 273 0.84 -8.40 14.84
N LEU A 274 1.29 -7.23 14.36
CA LEU A 274 0.47 -6.02 14.32
C LEU A 274 -0.74 -6.19 13.40
N ARG A 275 -0.54 -6.75 12.20
CA ARG A 275 -1.62 -7.04 11.26
C ARG A 275 -2.66 -7.97 11.87
N ASN A 276 -2.23 -9.10 12.45
CA ASN A 276 -3.13 -10.09 13.02
C ASN A 276 -3.85 -9.57 14.27
N SER A 277 -3.18 -8.79 15.12
CA SER A 277 -3.81 -8.19 16.29
C SER A 277 -4.93 -7.23 15.89
N VAL A 278 -4.67 -6.33 14.95
CA VAL A 278 -5.71 -5.39 14.51
C VAL A 278 -6.85 -6.13 13.80
N ALA A 279 -6.54 -7.11 12.95
CA ALA A 279 -7.56 -7.88 12.22
C ALA A 279 -8.47 -8.74 13.13
N HIS A 280 -7.92 -9.31 14.22
CA HIS A 280 -8.67 -10.24 15.07
C HIS A 280 -9.21 -9.63 16.36
N SER A 281 -8.53 -8.64 16.95
CA SER A 281 -8.92 -8.03 18.22
C SER A 281 -9.18 -6.53 18.15
N GLY A 282 -8.98 -5.89 16.98
CA GLY A 282 -9.16 -4.45 16.83
C GLY A 282 -8.17 -3.61 17.65
N SER A 283 -7.11 -4.23 18.16
CA SER A 283 -6.15 -3.60 19.07
C SER A 283 -4.75 -3.58 18.47
N ILE A 284 -4.01 -2.50 18.78
CA ILE A 284 -2.59 -2.36 18.42
C ILE A 284 -1.77 -2.88 19.61
N ARG A 285 -0.92 -3.88 19.37
CA ARG A 285 -0.01 -4.41 20.40
C ARG A 285 1.15 -3.46 20.63
N LEU A 286 1.43 -3.18 21.91
CA LEU A 286 2.49 -2.28 22.36
C LEU A 286 3.64 -3.02 23.06
N ASP A 287 3.70 -4.33 22.93
CA ASP A 287 4.67 -5.22 23.58
C ASP A 287 5.48 -6.03 22.55
N ILE A 288 5.66 -5.46 21.35
CA ILE A 288 6.40 -6.13 20.25
C ILE A 288 7.87 -5.72 20.20
N ALA A 289 8.18 -4.48 20.57
CA ALA A 289 9.54 -3.94 20.64
C ALA A 289 9.98 -3.78 22.11
N GLU A 290 11.20 -3.32 22.32
CA GLU A 290 11.84 -3.22 23.63
C GLU A 290 11.11 -2.30 24.61
N SER A 291 10.31 -1.35 24.10
CA SER A 291 9.45 -0.48 24.91
C SER A 291 8.08 -0.23 24.24
N PRO A 292 7.08 0.26 25.00
CA PRO A 292 5.80 0.71 24.44
C PRO A 292 5.95 1.82 23.40
N GLU A 293 6.85 2.78 23.63
CA GLU A 293 7.13 3.90 22.72
C GLU A 293 7.74 3.41 21.41
N ALA A 294 8.72 2.48 21.49
CA ALA A 294 9.27 1.83 20.31
C ALA A 294 8.19 1.02 19.57
N SER A 295 7.31 0.33 20.29
CA SER A 295 6.20 -0.40 19.68
C SER A 295 5.19 0.51 18.99
N LEU A 296 4.92 1.70 19.54
CA LEU A 296 4.10 2.73 18.89
C LEU A 296 4.74 3.23 17.59
N ARG A 297 6.05 3.51 17.60
CA ARG A 297 6.80 3.90 16.39
C ARG A 297 6.75 2.80 15.32
N VAL A 298 6.99 1.55 15.70
CA VAL A 298 6.88 0.40 14.79
C VAL A 298 5.46 0.28 14.23
N ALA A 299 4.42 0.44 15.05
CA ALA A 299 3.04 0.41 14.59
C ALA A 299 2.71 1.53 13.59
N GLY A 300 3.20 2.76 13.86
CA GLY A 300 3.08 3.89 12.94
C GLY A 300 3.77 3.64 11.60
N ALA A 301 5.00 3.10 11.63
CA ALA A 301 5.72 2.71 10.42
C ALA A 301 4.98 1.60 9.65
N VAL A 302 4.52 0.54 10.33
CA VAL A 302 3.78 -0.58 9.72
C VAL A 302 2.48 -0.10 9.06
N ALA A 303 1.76 0.85 9.66
CA ALA A 303 0.55 1.40 9.08
C ALA A 303 0.78 1.99 7.68
N LEU A 304 1.94 2.61 7.45
CA LEU A 304 2.33 3.17 6.15
C LEU A 304 3.00 2.11 5.26
N LEU A 305 3.84 1.26 5.84
CA LEU A 305 4.58 0.20 5.14
C LEU A 305 3.63 -0.76 4.42
N LEU A 306 2.49 -1.11 5.02
CA LEU A 306 1.47 -1.96 4.39
C LEU A 306 0.90 -1.34 3.12
N GLN A 307 0.66 -0.02 3.14
CA GLN A 307 0.19 0.71 1.97
C GLN A 307 1.27 0.70 0.89
N ASP A 308 2.52 1.03 1.26
CA ASP A 308 3.62 1.08 0.29
C ASP A 308 3.89 -0.30 -0.33
N ILE A 309 3.91 -1.39 0.44
CA ILE A 309 4.03 -2.77 -0.09
C ILE A 309 2.97 -3.06 -1.17
N CYS A 310 1.71 -2.76 -0.89
CA CYS A 310 0.61 -3.02 -1.83
C CYS A 310 0.73 -2.15 -3.08
N ARG A 311 1.03 -0.86 -2.89
CA ARG A 311 1.16 0.12 -3.97
C ARG A 311 2.34 -0.19 -4.88
N ILE A 312 3.49 -0.55 -4.33
CA ILE A 312 4.68 -0.98 -5.08
C ILE A 312 4.38 -2.24 -5.88
N TYR A 313 3.77 -3.25 -5.24
CA TYR A 313 3.43 -4.49 -5.93
C TYR A 313 2.49 -4.24 -7.13
N ILE A 314 1.44 -3.44 -6.93
CA ILE A 314 0.49 -3.11 -8.00
C ILE A 314 1.17 -2.26 -9.08
N ALA A 315 1.89 -1.19 -8.73
CA ALA A 315 2.50 -0.29 -9.71
C ALA A 315 3.62 -0.98 -10.51
N LYS A 316 4.60 -1.58 -9.83
CA LYS A 316 5.79 -2.15 -10.48
C LYS A 316 5.50 -3.51 -11.12
N TYR A 317 4.81 -4.40 -10.40
CA TYR A 317 4.70 -5.80 -10.83
C TYR A 317 3.43 -6.10 -11.62
N LEU A 318 2.31 -5.40 -11.35
CA LEU A 318 1.07 -5.61 -12.08
C LEU A 318 0.87 -4.61 -13.23
N LEU A 319 1.11 -3.31 -12.99
CA LEU A 319 0.98 -2.24 -14.00
C LEU A 319 2.26 -1.99 -14.82
N LYS A 320 3.39 -2.60 -14.44
CA LYS A 320 4.68 -2.47 -15.13
C LYS A 320 5.21 -1.04 -15.22
N ILE A 321 4.91 -0.22 -14.21
CA ILE A 321 5.40 1.16 -14.14
C ILE A 321 6.88 1.14 -13.74
N GLU A 322 7.73 1.65 -14.61
CA GLU A 322 9.15 1.91 -14.36
C GLU A 322 9.34 3.39 -14.01
N ASP A 323 9.48 3.69 -12.71
CA ASP A 323 9.63 5.05 -12.21
C ASP A 323 10.51 5.07 -10.96
N LEU A 324 11.43 6.04 -10.88
CA LEU A 324 12.39 6.18 -9.78
C LEU A 324 11.71 6.34 -8.41
N GLY A 325 10.51 6.95 -8.36
CA GLY A 325 9.74 7.05 -7.12
C GLY A 325 9.31 5.68 -6.60
N VAL A 326 8.94 4.78 -7.51
CA VAL A 326 8.52 3.41 -7.17
C VAL A 326 9.71 2.61 -6.65
N ASP A 327 10.88 2.77 -7.28
CA ASP A 327 12.14 2.16 -6.83
C ASP A 327 12.56 2.66 -5.44
N LYS A 328 12.45 3.97 -5.18
CA LYS A 328 12.72 4.55 -3.86
C LYS A 328 11.75 4.05 -2.80
N ALA A 329 10.47 3.91 -3.13
CA ALA A 329 9.49 3.34 -2.22
C ALA A 329 9.80 1.86 -1.91
N GLN A 330 10.20 1.08 -2.91
CA GLN A 330 10.66 -0.31 -2.73
C GLN A 330 11.88 -0.40 -1.83
N GLN A 331 12.87 0.49 -2.02
CA GLN A 331 14.04 0.55 -1.16
C GLN A 331 13.66 0.90 0.28
N ALA A 332 12.75 1.85 0.51
CA ALA A 332 12.29 2.18 1.86
C ALA A 332 11.60 1.00 2.58
N VAL A 333 10.92 0.12 1.84
CA VAL A 333 10.38 -1.13 2.38
C VAL A 333 11.52 -2.10 2.74
N MET A 334 12.52 -2.23 1.87
CA MET A 334 13.70 -3.08 2.14
C MET A 334 14.49 -2.59 3.36
N ASP A 335 14.71 -1.29 3.49
CA ASP A 335 15.43 -0.66 4.59
C ASP A 335 14.74 -0.88 5.95
N PHE A 336 13.40 -0.91 5.95
CA PHE A 336 12.64 -1.28 7.14
C PHE A 336 13.05 -2.67 7.63
N PHE A 337 13.17 -3.64 6.72
CA PHE A 337 13.52 -5.01 7.08
C PHE A 337 15.00 -5.19 7.39
N LEU A 338 15.91 -4.55 6.65
CA LEU A 338 17.35 -4.70 6.84
C LEU A 338 17.86 -3.92 8.06
N TYR A 339 17.41 -2.67 8.21
CA TYR A 339 18.04 -1.71 9.13
C TYR A 339 17.09 -1.21 10.21
N GLY A 340 15.80 -1.49 10.13
CA GLY A 340 14.81 -0.89 11.03
C GLY A 340 14.65 0.61 10.79
N THR A 341 14.94 1.07 9.57
CA THR A 341 14.74 2.46 9.16
C THR A 341 13.58 2.56 8.18
N TYR A 342 12.77 3.60 8.28
CA TYR A 342 11.68 3.81 7.32
C TYR A 342 11.63 5.27 6.91
N LYS A 343 11.84 5.53 5.61
CA LYS A 343 11.95 6.88 5.03
C LYS A 343 12.96 7.76 5.79
N GLY A 344 14.11 7.16 6.15
CA GLY A 344 15.22 7.84 6.85
C GLY A 344 15.14 7.83 8.38
N GLN A 345 13.98 7.58 8.99
CA GLN A 345 13.82 7.53 10.45
C GLN A 345 14.18 6.15 11.01
N ASN A 346 14.96 6.10 12.09
CA ASN A 346 15.15 4.85 12.85
C ASN A 346 13.94 4.58 13.75
N ILE A 347 13.12 3.59 13.41
CA ILE A 347 11.83 3.36 14.09
C ILE A 347 12.00 2.84 15.53
N LEU A 348 13.20 2.35 15.88
CA LEU A 348 13.48 1.76 17.18
C LEU A 348 13.97 2.80 18.17
N THR A 349 14.90 3.63 17.74
CA THR A 349 15.65 4.52 18.64
C THR A 349 15.29 6.00 18.47
N GLU A 350 14.63 6.39 17.38
CA GLU A 350 14.45 7.80 17.02
C GLU A 350 12.96 8.16 17.01
N ASP A 351 12.54 9.04 17.93
CA ASP A 351 11.22 9.67 17.85
C ASP A 351 11.14 10.71 16.72
N HIS A 352 9.92 11.19 16.46
CA HIS A 352 9.68 12.07 15.32
C HIS A 352 10.40 13.42 15.47
N GLU A 353 10.52 13.95 16.69
CA GLU A 353 11.16 15.24 16.96
C GLU A 353 12.68 15.13 16.77
N THR A 354 13.29 14.06 17.28
CA THR A 354 14.72 13.76 17.08
C THR A 354 15.03 13.59 15.59
N TYR A 355 14.17 12.87 14.86
CA TYR A 355 14.31 12.71 13.41
C TYR A 355 14.25 14.05 12.66
N GLN A 356 13.28 14.90 13.01
CA GLN A 356 13.15 16.23 12.42
C GLN A 356 14.38 17.10 12.70
N GLN A 357 14.91 17.07 13.93
CA GLN A 357 16.11 17.83 14.27
C GLN A 357 17.32 17.33 13.49
N ARG A 358 17.52 16.02 13.36
CA ARG A 358 18.61 15.45 12.56
C ARG A 358 18.53 15.87 11.08
N LEU A 359 17.32 15.93 10.51
CA LEU A 359 17.13 16.45 9.15
C LEU A 359 17.52 17.93 9.02
N ILE A 360 17.16 18.75 10.02
CA ILE A 360 17.51 20.17 10.06
C ILE A 360 19.03 20.33 10.13
N ASP A 361 19.67 19.66 11.09
CA ASP A 361 21.12 19.75 11.30
C ASP A 361 21.89 19.31 10.04
N HIS A 362 21.49 18.19 9.43
CA HIS A 362 22.11 17.68 8.20
C HIS A 362 21.93 18.64 7.02
N TYR A 363 20.75 19.26 6.89
CA TYR A 363 20.52 20.25 5.84
C TYR A 363 21.35 21.52 6.05
N GLU A 364 21.42 22.03 7.28
CA GLU A 364 22.22 23.20 7.64
C GLU A 364 23.71 22.97 7.33
N GLU A 365 24.23 21.78 7.65
CA GLU A 365 25.63 21.39 7.38
C GLU A 365 25.87 21.14 5.88
N PHE A 366 25.15 20.21 5.27
CA PHE A 366 25.47 19.67 3.94
C PHE A 366 24.65 20.25 2.79
N GLY A 367 23.52 20.91 3.09
CA GLY A 367 22.67 21.54 2.07
C GLY A 367 21.78 20.56 1.30
N ASN A 368 21.59 19.34 1.82
CA ASN A 368 20.70 18.34 1.27
C ASN A 368 19.98 17.58 2.39
N ILE A 369 19.07 16.68 2.03
CA ILE A 369 18.30 15.85 2.98
C ILE A 369 18.55 14.36 2.76
N ASP A 370 19.64 14.02 2.08
CA ASP A 370 20.03 12.64 1.80
C ASP A 370 20.72 12.08 3.05
N LEU A 371 19.92 11.48 3.94
CA LEU A 371 20.33 10.85 5.20
C LEU A 371 20.79 9.40 5.04
#